data_AF-A0A9E5QQ69-F1
#
_entry.id   AF-A0A9E5QQ69-F1
#
_cell.length_a   1.000
_cell.length_b   1.000
_cell.length_c   1.000
_cell.angle_alpha   90.00
_cell.angle_beta   90.00
_cell.angle_gamma   90.00
#
_symmetry.space_group_name_H-M   'P 1'
#
loop_
_entity.id
_entity.type
_entity.pdbx_description
1 polymer ?
#
loop_
_entity_poly.entity_id
_entity_poly.type
_entity_poly.pdbx_seq_one_letter_code
_entity_poly.pdbx_strand_id
1 'polypeptide(L)'
;MPSRSSASPPGPRSSRTPSPRHSRPEGREVLPETVFAPSRPTEAEAGVLEALAAQGEVLSTSLAEYAGLLRTRLLAVDRDSGFVFIATSGDCGADGALLRQREASFFVEWGEWRISFTAAAPEPAVFRGRAAIRLGIPGSVNIGRRRMFERHAVAGGAIRCVAYSGAVTVFEAEVTDVSEGGIGLAAELAGAGIEPGVILPRCRIERTAHDPLVVDIEVRHTATTTHPDGRRRWRAGCRFLNLSPAAREAVAELVGVARA
;
A
#
# COMPACT_ATOMS: atom_id res chain seq x y z
N MET A 1 16.90 -64.26 -33.84
CA MET A 1 17.63 -64.70 -32.64
C MET A 1 17.19 -63.84 -31.46
N PRO A 2 16.76 -64.44 -30.33
CA PRO A 2 16.54 -63.72 -29.08
C PRO A 2 17.31 -64.30 -27.86
N SER A 3 17.44 -63.46 -26.83
CA SER A 3 17.40 -63.79 -25.38
C SER A 3 18.68 -64.14 -24.58
N ARG A 4 18.73 -63.51 -23.38
CA ARG A 4 19.36 -63.92 -22.09
C ARG A 4 20.91 -63.93 -21.96
N SER A 5 21.54 -63.92 -20.77
CA SER A 5 21.30 -63.29 -19.44
C SER A 5 22.30 -63.87 -18.40
N SER A 6 23.06 -63.06 -17.65
CA SER A 6 23.74 -63.35 -16.34
C SER A 6 24.66 -62.16 -15.99
N ALA A 7 24.71 -61.56 -14.79
CA ALA A 7 24.85 -62.00 -13.39
C ALA A 7 26.32 -62.01 -12.88
N SER A 8 26.62 -61.14 -11.89
CA SER A 8 27.89 -60.98 -11.12
C SER A 8 28.00 -62.03 -9.98
N PRO A 9 28.86 -61.98 -8.91
CA PRO A 9 29.78 -60.95 -8.33
C PRO A 9 31.26 -61.49 -8.30
N PRO A 10 32.23 -61.16 -7.38
CA PRO A 10 32.34 -60.20 -6.25
C PRO A 10 33.66 -59.36 -6.25
N GLY A 11 34.20 -59.00 -5.07
CA GLY A 11 35.51 -58.35 -4.86
C GLY A 11 36.13 -58.68 -3.48
N PRO A 12 37.24 -58.02 -3.04
CA PRO A 12 37.46 -57.77 -1.60
C PRO A 12 38.09 -56.38 -1.24
N ARG A 13 38.52 -56.22 0.02
CA ARG A 13 38.55 -54.95 0.81
C ARG A 13 39.95 -54.33 1.08
N SER A 14 39.95 -53.00 1.32
CA SER A 14 40.64 -52.27 2.43
C SER A 14 42.18 -52.22 2.55
N SER A 15 42.77 -51.01 2.61
CA SER A 15 43.18 -50.38 3.91
C SER A 15 44.00 -49.07 3.81
N ARG A 16 43.91 -48.25 4.87
CA ARG A 16 44.84 -47.19 5.39
C ARG A 16 44.37 -45.71 5.39
N THR A 17 43.94 -45.26 6.57
CA THR A 17 44.03 -43.90 7.17
C THR A 17 45.40 -43.72 7.89
N PRO A 18 45.81 -42.56 8.49
CA PRO A 18 45.00 -41.41 8.98
C PRO A 18 45.52 -39.95 8.74
N SER A 19 44.58 -38.98 8.81
CA SER A 19 44.57 -37.63 9.48
C SER A 19 45.78 -36.65 9.42
N PRO A 20 45.67 -35.34 9.81
CA PRO A 20 44.52 -34.59 10.36
C PRO A 20 44.25 -33.16 9.78
N ARG A 21 43.16 -32.50 10.25
CA ARG A 21 42.85 -31.03 10.25
C ARG A 21 42.79 -30.34 8.87
N HIS A 22 41.67 -29.71 8.50
CA HIS A 22 41.31 -28.40 9.07
C HIS A 22 39.79 -28.15 9.14
N SER A 23 39.38 -27.54 10.27
CA SER A 23 38.18 -26.69 10.47
C SER A 23 36.91 -27.00 9.65
N ARG A 24 35.90 -27.56 10.35
CA ARG A 24 34.49 -27.19 10.10
C ARG A 24 34.39 -25.66 10.09
N PRO A 25 33.72 -25.00 9.13
CA PRO A 25 33.13 -23.71 9.43
C PRO A 25 32.10 -23.93 10.53
N GLU A 26 32.14 -23.05 11.53
CA GLU A 26 31.28 -23.13 12.71
C GLU A 26 29.81 -23.05 12.31
N GLY A 27 28.93 -23.50 13.21
CA GLY A 27 27.51 -23.37 12.98
C GLY A 27 27.20 -21.92 12.64
N ARG A 28 26.54 -21.70 11.49
CA ARG A 28 25.68 -20.53 11.37
C ARG A 28 24.72 -20.65 12.54
N GLU A 29 24.94 -19.81 13.55
CA GLU A 29 23.93 -19.43 14.50
C GLU A 29 22.77 -18.94 13.65
N VAL A 30 21.79 -19.83 13.45
CA VAL A 30 20.50 -19.44 12.93
C VAL A 30 19.96 -18.57 14.03
N LEU A 31 20.16 -17.25 13.86
CA LEU A 31 19.38 -16.24 14.57
C LEU A 31 17.97 -16.79 14.63
N PRO A 32 17.37 -16.96 15.82
CA PRO A 32 16.06 -17.56 15.89
C PRO A 32 15.19 -16.83 14.87
N GLU A 33 14.51 -17.58 13.97
CA GLU A 33 13.38 -16.99 13.25
C GLU A 33 12.61 -16.26 14.34
N THR A 34 12.47 -14.94 14.23
CA THR A 34 11.76 -14.18 15.26
C THR A 34 10.35 -14.73 15.22
N VAL A 35 10.09 -15.70 16.10
CA VAL A 35 8.78 -16.29 16.26
C VAL A 35 7.97 -15.09 16.70
N PHE A 36 7.19 -14.57 15.74
CA PHE A 36 6.18 -13.58 16.00
C PHE A 36 5.20 -14.31 16.91
N ALA A 37 5.52 -14.29 18.21
CA ALA A 37 4.63 -14.78 19.24
C ALA A 37 3.38 -13.94 19.03
N PRO A 38 2.24 -14.55 18.64
CA PRO A 38 1.06 -13.78 18.36
C PRO A 38 0.63 -13.17 19.68
N SER A 39 0.99 -11.90 19.90
CA SER A 39 0.25 -11.05 20.81
C SER A 39 -1.21 -11.18 20.41
N ARG A 40 -2.11 -11.11 21.38
CA ARG A 40 -3.52 -10.88 21.06
C ARG A 40 -3.71 -9.37 20.94
N PRO A 41 -4.58 -8.90 20.03
CA PRO A 41 -4.93 -7.48 20.00
C PRO A 41 -5.54 -7.12 21.36
N THR A 42 -5.28 -5.89 21.82
CA THR A 42 -5.96 -5.34 22.99
C THR A 42 -7.48 -5.28 22.77
N GLU A 43 -8.26 -5.17 23.85
CA GLU A 43 -9.73 -5.10 23.76
C GLU A 43 -10.20 -3.96 22.82
N ALA A 44 -9.48 -2.84 22.80
CA ALA A 44 -9.78 -1.71 21.91
C ALA A 44 -9.48 -2.05 20.44
N GLU A 45 -8.35 -2.68 20.15
CA GLU A 45 -7.98 -3.12 18.80
C GLU A 45 -8.93 -4.20 18.28
N ALA A 46 -9.33 -5.15 19.14
CA ALA A 46 -10.34 -6.15 18.82
C ALA A 46 -11.71 -5.50 18.53
N GLY A 47 -12.14 -4.54 19.34
CA GLY A 47 -13.37 -3.78 19.11
C GLY A 47 -13.39 -3.02 17.77
N VAL A 48 -12.23 -2.52 17.32
CA VAL A 48 -12.08 -1.90 15.98
C VAL A 48 -12.26 -2.95 14.88
N LEU A 49 -11.65 -4.13 15.01
CA LEU A 49 -11.85 -5.22 14.04
C LEU A 49 -13.32 -5.69 14.03
N GLU A 50 -13.96 -5.84 15.19
CA GLU A 50 -15.38 -6.18 15.32
C GLU A 50 -16.27 -5.12 14.64
N ALA A 51 -15.96 -3.82 14.79
CA ALA A 51 -16.66 -2.73 14.10
C ALA A 51 -16.50 -2.78 12.57
N LEU A 52 -15.29 -3.03 12.06
CA LEU A 52 -15.04 -3.21 10.62
C LEU A 52 -15.83 -4.39 10.04
N ALA A 53 -15.93 -5.50 10.79
CA ALA A 53 -16.73 -6.66 10.39
C ALA A 53 -18.24 -6.35 10.39
N ALA A 54 -18.73 -5.63 11.41
CA ALA A 54 -20.14 -5.26 11.54
C ALA A 54 -20.59 -4.28 10.43
N GLN A 55 -19.72 -3.34 10.04
CA GLN A 55 -19.99 -2.38 8.94
C GLN A 55 -19.73 -2.99 7.55
N GLY A 56 -19.02 -4.12 7.47
CA GLY A 56 -18.72 -4.80 6.21
C GLY A 56 -17.69 -4.10 5.34
N GLU A 57 -16.79 -3.34 5.97
CA GLU A 57 -15.79 -2.50 5.30
C GLU A 57 -14.83 -3.28 4.39
N VAL A 58 -14.40 -2.63 3.30
CA VAL A 58 -13.56 -3.28 2.28
C VAL A 58 -12.09 -3.27 2.71
N LEU A 59 -11.62 -4.42 3.17
CA LEU A 59 -10.21 -4.70 3.37
C LEU A 59 -9.49 -4.84 2.03
N SER A 60 -8.27 -4.31 1.94
CA SER A 60 -7.37 -4.46 0.80
C SER A 60 -6.04 -5.06 1.25
N THR A 61 -5.47 -5.97 0.46
CA THR A 61 -4.10 -6.48 0.65
C THR A 61 -3.38 -6.56 -0.69
N SER A 62 -2.08 -6.28 -0.70
CA SER A 62 -1.21 -6.58 -1.84
C SER A 62 -0.66 -7.99 -1.67
N LEU A 63 -0.42 -8.71 -2.77
CA LEU A 63 0.11 -10.07 -2.77
C LEU A 63 1.21 -10.15 -3.82
N ALA A 64 2.34 -10.78 -3.51
CA ALA A 64 3.51 -10.82 -4.40
C ALA A 64 3.22 -11.49 -5.76
N GLU A 65 2.28 -12.42 -5.80
CA GLU A 65 1.89 -13.19 -7.00
C GLU A 65 0.66 -12.62 -7.72
N TYR A 66 0.13 -11.46 -7.30
CA TYR A 66 -1.08 -10.87 -7.88
C TYR A 66 -0.86 -9.42 -8.29
N ALA A 67 -1.14 -9.10 -9.56
CA ALA A 67 -1.02 -7.75 -10.09
C ALA A 67 -2.17 -6.86 -9.60
N GLY A 68 -2.02 -6.26 -8.41
CA GLY A 68 -2.96 -5.28 -7.87
C GLY A 68 -3.19 -5.45 -6.36
N LEU A 69 -4.43 -5.21 -5.94
CA LEU A 69 -4.88 -5.40 -4.57
C LEU A 69 -6.04 -6.41 -4.56
N LEU A 70 -5.90 -7.48 -3.79
CA LEU A 70 -7.04 -8.31 -3.41
C LEU A 70 -7.96 -7.46 -2.53
N ARG A 71 -9.26 -7.44 -2.88
CA ARG A 71 -10.30 -6.79 -2.09
C ARG A 71 -11.18 -7.84 -1.42
N THR A 72 -11.37 -7.70 -0.12
CA THR A 72 -12.19 -8.60 0.71
C THR A 72 -12.86 -7.77 1.81
N ARG A 73 -13.47 -8.42 2.79
CA ARG A 73 -14.07 -7.83 3.97
C ARG A 73 -13.97 -8.80 5.14
N LEU A 74 -13.90 -8.25 6.34
CA LEU A 74 -13.96 -9.02 7.57
C LEU A 74 -15.40 -9.52 7.77
N LEU A 75 -15.56 -10.81 8.12
CA LEU A 75 -16.85 -11.45 8.39
C LEU A 75 -17.09 -11.63 9.89
N ALA A 76 -16.03 -11.92 10.65
CA ALA A 76 -16.05 -12.06 12.10
C ALA A 76 -14.63 -12.01 12.69
N VAL A 77 -14.59 -11.64 13.97
CA VAL A 77 -13.44 -11.83 14.87
C VAL A 77 -13.89 -12.85 15.91
N ASP A 78 -13.10 -13.90 16.10
CA ASP A 78 -13.30 -14.90 17.15
C ASP A 78 -12.09 -14.85 18.09
N ARG A 79 -12.24 -14.12 19.19
CA ARG A 79 -11.20 -13.91 20.20
C ARG A 79 -10.89 -15.16 21.02
N ASP A 80 -11.87 -16.05 21.17
CA ASP A 80 -11.74 -17.25 21.99
C ASP A 80 -10.91 -18.30 21.27
N SER A 81 -11.25 -18.57 19.99
CA SER A 81 -10.46 -19.48 19.15
C SER A 81 -9.20 -18.83 18.57
N GLY A 82 -9.10 -17.50 18.58
CA GLY A 82 -7.93 -16.75 18.13
C GLY A 82 -7.84 -16.58 16.61
N PHE A 83 -8.98 -16.53 15.92
CA PHE A 83 -9.06 -16.42 14.47
C PHE A 83 -9.87 -15.20 14.01
N VAL A 84 -9.58 -14.74 12.80
CA VAL A 84 -10.44 -13.84 12.02
C VAL A 84 -10.90 -14.55 10.76
N PHE A 85 -12.13 -14.25 10.33
CA PHE A 85 -12.71 -14.78 9.10
C PHE A 85 -12.90 -13.64 8.11
N ILE A 86 -12.39 -13.80 6.89
CA ILE A 86 -12.62 -12.89 5.77
C ILE A 86 -13.43 -13.58 4.67
N ALA A 87 -14.07 -12.79 3.82
CA ALA A 87 -14.72 -13.30 2.62
C ALA A 87 -13.69 -13.77 1.57
N THR A 88 -14.08 -14.72 0.73
CA THR A 88 -13.46 -14.89 -0.60
C THR A 88 -13.62 -13.60 -1.40
N SER A 89 -12.59 -13.15 -2.11
CA SER A 89 -12.66 -11.95 -2.97
C SER A 89 -13.55 -12.14 -4.19
N GLY A 90 -13.79 -13.40 -4.59
CA GLY A 90 -14.48 -13.76 -5.84
C GLY A 90 -13.53 -13.93 -7.03
N ASP A 91 -12.26 -13.55 -6.88
CA ASP A 91 -11.18 -13.87 -7.80
C ASP A 91 -10.41 -15.08 -7.24
N CYS A 92 -10.57 -16.24 -7.90
CA CYS A 92 -9.93 -17.49 -7.46
C CYS A 92 -8.40 -17.47 -7.59
N GLY A 93 -7.84 -16.63 -8.48
CA GLY A 93 -6.41 -16.41 -8.59
C GLY A 93 -5.88 -15.60 -7.42
N ALA A 94 -6.58 -14.52 -7.05
CA ALA A 94 -6.26 -13.69 -5.89
C ALA A 94 -6.40 -14.47 -4.57
N ASP A 95 -7.54 -15.15 -4.35
CA ASP A 95 -7.78 -15.96 -3.17
C ASP A 95 -6.75 -17.10 -3.04
N GLY A 96 -6.42 -17.76 -4.16
CA GLY A 96 -5.37 -18.77 -4.22
C GLY A 96 -3.97 -18.21 -3.90
N ALA A 97 -3.64 -17.00 -4.36
CA ALA A 97 -2.38 -16.32 -4.07
C ALA A 97 -2.26 -15.90 -2.60
N LEU A 98 -3.38 -15.53 -1.96
CA LEU A 98 -3.45 -15.26 -0.52
C LEU A 98 -3.21 -16.54 0.29
N LEU A 99 -3.89 -17.64 -0.06
CA LEU A 99 -3.75 -18.95 0.60
C LEU A 99 -2.34 -19.57 0.52
N ARG A 100 -1.45 -19.04 -0.33
CA ARG A 100 -0.03 -19.45 -0.39
C ARG A 100 0.90 -18.63 0.51
N GLN A 101 0.45 -17.52 1.08
CA GLN A 101 1.28 -16.68 1.94
C GLN A 101 1.43 -17.29 3.35
N ARG A 102 2.57 -17.03 4.03
CA ARG A 102 2.68 -17.29 5.48
C ARG A 102 1.80 -16.31 6.29
N GLU A 103 1.67 -15.07 5.79
CA GLU A 103 0.89 -13.98 6.40
C GLU A 103 0.50 -12.95 5.33
N ALA A 104 -0.51 -12.12 5.62
CA ALA A 104 -0.91 -11.01 4.76
C ALA A 104 -1.18 -9.75 5.58
N SER A 105 -0.80 -8.60 5.01
CA SER A 105 -0.97 -7.28 5.62
C SER A 105 -2.17 -6.57 5.00
N PHE A 106 -3.26 -6.54 5.75
CA PHE A 106 -4.52 -5.92 5.36
C PHE A 106 -4.55 -4.45 5.76
N PHE A 107 -5.27 -3.64 4.98
CA PHE A 107 -5.59 -2.28 5.34
C PHE A 107 -7.01 -1.90 4.91
N VAL A 108 -7.55 -0.87 5.56
CA VAL A 108 -8.81 -0.22 5.23
C VAL A 108 -8.67 1.30 5.42
N GLU A 109 -9.34 2.06 4.57
CA GLU A 109 -9.44 3.51 4.66
C GLU A 109 -10.82 3.86 5.23
N TRP A 110 -10.89 4.11 6.53
CA TRP A 110 -12.13 4.35 7.28
C TRP A 110 -12.22 5.86 7.62
N GLY A 111 -12.82 6.62 6.71
CA GLY A 111 -12.88 8.09 6.79
C GLY A 111 -11.50 8.73 6.66
N GLU A 112 -11.07 9.45 7.70
CA GLU A 112 -9.72 10.04 7.81
C GLU A 112 -8.66 9.04 8.30
N TRP A 113 -9.05 7.85 8.73
CA TRP A 113 -8.16 6.85 9.35
C TRP A 113 -7.77 5.77 8.36
N ARG A 114 -6.48 5.40 8.38
CA ARG A 114 -5.97 4.20 7.75
C ARG A 114 -5.70 3.18 8.86
N ILE A 115 -6.51 2.14 8.90
CA ILE A 115 -6.35 1.01 9.81
C ILE A 115 -5.59 -0.09 9.05
N SER A 116 -4.60 -0.71 9.67
CA SER A 116 -3.84 -1.80 9.06
C SER A 116 -3.36 -2.83 10.08
N PHE A 117 -3.31 -4.09 9.68
CA PHE A 117 -2.95 -5.21 10.53
C PHE A 117 -2.40 -6.37 9.71
N THR A 118 -1.56 -7.21 10.33
CA THR A 118 -0.98 -8.40 9.69
C THR A 118 -1.58 -9.64 10.35
N ALA A 119 -2.12 -10.55 9.53
CA ALA A 119 -2.75 -11.79 9.97
C ALA A 119 -2.09 -12.99 9.29
N ALA A 120 -1.80 -14.03 10.06
CA ALA A 120 -0.98 -15.17 9.65
C ALA A 120 -1.81 -16.42 9.32
N ALA A 121 -1.18 -17.38 8.63
CA ALA A 121 -1.75 -18.69 8.28
C ALA A 121 -3.14 -18.61 7.60
N PRO A 122 -3.23 -18.04 6.38
CA PRO A 122 -4.45 -18.05 5.59
C PRO A 122 -4.84 -19.46 5.17
N GLU A 123 -6.00 -19.92 5.62
CA GLU A 123 -6.51 -21.27 5.36
C GLU A 123 -7.96 -21.24 4.82
N PRO A 124 -8.36 -22.17 3.93
CA PRO A 124 -9.74 -22.27 3.48
C PRO A 124 -10.67 -22.60 4.64
N ALA A 125 -11.81 -21.91 4.72
CA ALA A 125 -12.79 -22.07 5.79
C ALA A 125 -14.22 -22.00 5.27
N VAL A 126 -15.17 -22.37 6.13
CA VAL A 126 -16.61 -22.13 5.93
C VAL A 126 -17.10 -21.29 7.09
N PHE A 127 -17.65 -20.11 6.80
CA PHE A 127 -18.26 -19.23 7.79
C PHE A 127 -19.76 -19.07 7.48
N ARG A 128 -20.62 -19.43 8.45
CA ARG A 128 -22.10 -19.40 8.31
C ARG A 128 -22.60 -20.03 7.00
N GLY A 129 -22.05 -21.19 6.63
CA GLY A 129 -22.43 -21.95 5.43
C GLY A 129 -21.91 -21.39 4.11
N ARG A 130 -21.01 -20.40 4.11
CA ARG A 130 -20.39 -19.80 2.92
C ARG A 130 -18.88 -19.99 2.94
N ALA A 131 -18.27 -20.07 1.76
CA ALA A 131 -16.81 -20.09 1.63
C ALA A 131 -16.19 -18.81 2.24
N ALA A 132 -15.11 -18.99 2.96
CA ALA A 132 -14.36 -17.96 3.67
C ALA A 132 -12.88 -18.33 3.70
N ILE A 133 -12.04 -17.40 4.13
CA ILE A 133 -10.65 -17.68 4.50
C ILE A 133 -10.51 -17.35 5.98
N ARG A 134 -9.95 -18.26 6.78
CA ARG A 134 -9.58 -17.98 8.17
C ARG A 134 -8.11 -17.59 8.23
N LEU A 135 -7.78 -16.67 9.13
CA LEU A 135 -6.40 -16.32 9.49
C LEU A 135 -6.30 -16.22 11.01
N GLY A 136 -5.10 -16.36 11.57
CA GLY A 136 -4.84 -16.05 12.97
C GLY A 136 -5.19 -14.58 13.28
N ILE A 137 -5.77 -14.33 14.45
CA ILE A 137 -6.11 -12.98 14.91
C ILE A 137 -4.85 -12.08 14.91
N PRO A 138 -4.88 -10.86 14.35
CA PRO A 138 -3.70 -10.01 14.26
C PRO A 138 -3.27 -9.52 15.65
N GLY A 139 -1.98 -9.60 15.96
CA GLY A 139 -1.48 -9.27 17.30
C GLY A 139 -1.27 -7.79 17.61
N SER A 140 -1.57 -6.93 16.65
CA SER A 140 -1.71 -5.48 16.83
C SER A 140 -2.47 -4.90 15.64
N VAL A 141 -3.13 -3.75 15.85
CA VAL A 141 -3.86 -3.02 14.81
C VAL A 141 -3.32 -1.59 14.77
N ASN A 142 -2.61 -1.27 13.70
CA ASN A 142 -2.04 0.05 13.47
C ASN A 142 -3.16 1.00 12.99
N ILE A 143 -3.53 1.95 13.83
CA ILE A 143 -4.52 3.00 13.54
C ILE A 143 -3.76 4.31 13.34
N GLY A 144 -3.60 4.74 12.10
CA GLY A 144 -2.98 6.02 11.75
C GLY A 144 -3.95 6.93 11.02
N ARG A 145 -3.70 8.24 11.00
CA ARG A 145 -4.42 9.11 10.05
C ARG A 145 -3.95 8.80 8.64
N ARG A 146 -4.90 8.58 7.73
CA ARG A 146 -4.69 8.40 6.28
C ARG A 146 -3.93 9.58 5.66
N ARG A 147 -4.10 10.78 6.22
CA ARG A 147 -3.41 12.00 5.83
C ARG A 147 -3.02 12.79 7.08
N MET A 148 -1.83 13.39 7.08
CA MET A 148 -1.41 14.30 8.15
C MET A 148 -2.26 15.58 8.20
N PHE A 149 -2.74 16.03 7.04
CA PHE A 149 -3.58 17.22 6.87
C PHE A 149 -4.87 16.85 6.13
N GLU A 150 -5.98 17.45 6.53
CA GLU A 150 -7.26 17.38 5.82
C GLU A 150 -7.10 17.97 4.40
N ARG A 151 -7.87 17.47 3.43
CA ARG A 151 -7.85 17.96 2.05
C ARG A 151 -9.22 18.45 1.65
N HIS A 152 -9.30 19.70 1.23
CA HIS A 152 -10.53 20.33 0.76
C HIS A 152 -10.52 20.34 -0.76
N ALA A 153 -11.65 19.98 -1.37
CA ALA A 153 -11.81 20.01 -2.82
C ALA A 153 -11.86 21.47 -3.30
N VAL A 154 -11.19 21.76 -4.42
CA VAL A 154 -11.22 23.08 -5.04
C VAL A 154 -12.27 23.07 -6.16
N ALA A 155 -13.10 24.11 -6.22
CA ALA A 155 -14.11 24.25 -7.26
C ALA A 155 -13.47 24.33 -8.65
N GLY A 156 -14.08 23.63 -9.62
CA GLY A 156 -13.44 23.34 -10.90
C GLY A 156 -12.96 24.58 -11.66
N GLY A 157 -11.68 24.57 -12.06
CA GLY A 157 -11.06 25.62 -12.87
C GLY A 157 -10.76 26.95 -12.15
N ALA A 158 -11.12 27.11 -10.87
CA ALA A 158 -10.94 28.37 -10.14
C ALA A 158 -9.48 28.68 -9.76
N ILE A 159 -8.63 27.66 -9.69
CA ILE A 159 -7.23 27.76 -9.24
C ILE A 159 -6.35 26.89 -10.13
N ARG A 160 -5.23 27.46 -10.59
CA ARG A 160 -4.27 26.79 -11.47
C ARG A 160 -2.89 26.71 -10.83
N CYS A 161 -2.15 25.65 -11.12
CA CYS A 161 -0.73 25.54 -10.80
C CYS A 161 0.06 25.59 -12.11
N VAL A 162 0.93 26.59 -12.24
CA VAL A 162 1.74 26.83 -13.44
C VAL A 162 3.22 26.74 -13.08
N ALA A 163 3.97 25.91 -13.79
CA ALA A 163 5.42 25.80 -13.67
C ALA A 163 6.10 26.37 -14.91
N TYR A 164 7.20 27.10 -14.69
CA TYR A 164 7.94 27.82 -15.73
C TYR A 164 9.40 27.37 -15.79
N SER A 165 9.94 27.30 -17.00
CA SER A 165 11.38 27.25 -17.25
C SER A 165 11.77 28.53 -17.98
N GLY A 166 12.39 29.47 -17.26
CA GLY A 166 12.58 30.83 -17.75
C GLY A 166 11.25 31.51 -18.07
N ALA A 167 11.07 31.95 -19.31
CA ALA A 167 9.83 32.57 -19.80
C ALA A 167 8.81 31.58 -20.39
N VAL A 168 9.12 30.27 -20.41
CA VAL A 168 8.27 29.24 -21.04
C VAL A 168 7.48 28.49 -19.98
N THR A 169 6.15 28.44 -20.13
CA THR A 169 5.31 27.52 -19.36
C THR A 169 5.65 26.08 -19.75
N VAL A 170 6.16 25.29 -18.79
CA VAL A 170 6.50 23.87 -19.00
C VAL A 170 5.40 22.94 -18.50
N PHE A 171 4.52 23.44 -17.63
CA PHE A 171 3.38 22.70 -17.10
C PHE A 171 2.30 23.65 -16.60
N GLU A 172 1.04 23.33 -16.89
CA GLU A 172 -0.15 23.97 -16.34
C GLU A 172 -1.16 22.89 -16.00
N ALA A 173 -1.71 22.93 -14.77
CA ALA A 173 -2.76 22.03 -14.34
C ALA A 173 -3.77 22.74 -13.42
N GLU A 174 -4.99 22.23 -13.42
CA GLU A 174 -6.02 22.63 -12.47
C GLU A 174 -5.70 22.07 -11.08
N VAL A 175 -5.82 22.90 -10.04
CA VAL A 175 -5.75 22.42 -8.65
C VAL A 175 -7.10 21.79 -8.30
N THR A 176 -7.13 20.48 -8.01
CA THR A 176 -8.36 19.75 -7.68
C THR A 176 -8.69 19.74 -6.19
N ASP A 177 -7.67 19.87 -5.34
CA ASP A 177 -7.80 19.81 -3.89
C ASP A 177 -6.53 20.35 -3.21
N VAL A 178 -6.68 20.90 -2.00
CA VAL A 178 -5.59 21.55 -1.25
C VAL A 178 -5.59 21.16 0.23
N SER A 179 -4.41 21.23 0.84
CA SER A 179 -4.16 21.08 2.27
C SER A 179 -2.92 21.88 2.66
N GLU A 180 -2.70 22.08 3.95
CA GLU A 180 -1.47 22.70 4.49
C GLU A 180 -0.17 22.05 3.97
N GLY A 181 -0.19 20.74 3.67
CA GLY A 181 0.97 19.99 3.20
C GLY A 181 1.15 19.89 1.68
N GLY A 182 0.18 20.32 0.86
CA GLY A 182 0.28 20.21 -0.60
C GLY A 182 -1.05 20.11 -1.36
N ILE A 183 -0.95 20.03 -2.69
CA ILE A 183 -2.05 20.16 -3.67
C ILE A 183 -2.24 18.90 -4.53
N GLY A 184 -3.48 18.66 -4.94
CA GLY A 184 -3.87 17.72 -5.98
C GLY A 184 -4.00 18.47 -7.29
N LEU A 185 -3.51 17.89 -8.38
CA LEU A 185 -3.43 18.49 -9.70
C LEU A 185 -4.11 17.59 -10.73
N ALA A 186 -4.75 18.18 -11.75
CA ALA A 186 -5.26 17.43 -12.90
C ALA A 186 -5.16 18.20 -14.21
N ALA A 187 -4.86 17.47 -15.30
CA ALA A 187 -4.75 18.00 -16.66
C ALA A 187 -5.28 16.98 -17.70
N GLU A 188 -5.76 17.46 -18.86
CA GLU A 188 -6.22 16.58 -19.95
C GLU A 188 -5.04 15.90 -20.68
N LEU A 189 -3.90 16.59 -20.83
CA LEU A 189 -2.66 16.01 -21.32
C LEU A 189 -1.69 15.77 -20.16
N ALA A 190 -1.04 14.62 -20.13
CA ALA A 190 0.06 14.37 -19.21
C ALA A 190 1.29 15.20 -19.63
N GLY A 191 1.86 15.97 -18.71
CA GLY A 191 3.17 16.57 -18.90
C GLY A 191 4.21 15.46 -18.97
N ALA A 192 4.83 15.25 -20.13
CA ALA A 192 5.87 14.24 -20.30
C ALA A 192 7.03 14.50 -19.33
N GLY A 193 7.35 13.53 -18.48
CA GLY A 193 8.42 13.63 -17.48
C GLY A 193 7.98 14.15 -16.11
N ILE A 194 6.69 14.36 -15.84
CA ILE A 194 6.19 14.69 -14.50
C ILE A 194 5.82 13.39 -13.77
N GLU A 195 6.80 12.81 -13.08
CA GLU A 195 6.70 11.53 -12.36
C GLU A 195 7.01 11.68 -10.85
N PRO A 196 6.65 10.71 -10.00
CA PRO A 196 6.95 10.76 -8.57
C PRO A 196 8.45 10.97 -8.28
N GLY A 197 8.75 11.90 -7.39
CA GLY A 197 10.11 12.35 -7.06
C GLY A 197 10.58 13.60 -7.83
N VAL A 198 9.89 14.00 -8.90
CA VAL A 198 10.20 15.24 -9.62
C VAL A 198 9.86 16.46 -8.76
N ILE A 199 10.82 17.37 -8.63
CA ILE A 199 10.63 18.69 -8.01
C ILE A 199 10.39 19.71 -9.11
N LEU A 200 9.27 20.43 -9.02
CA LEU A 200 8.95 21.58 -9.86
C LEU A 200 9.20 22.85 -9.01
N PRO A 201 10.31 23.57 -9.24
CA PRO A 201 10.66 24.75 -8.45
C PRO A 201 9.82 25.96 -8.88
N ARG A 202 9.53 26.84 -7.92
CA ARG A 202 8.85 28.15 -8.12
C ARG A 202 7.55 28.05 -8.91
N CYS A 203 6.80 26.97 -8.72
CA CYS A 203 5.42 26.85 -9.22
C CYS A 203 4.57 28.00 -8.69
N ARG A 204 3.74 28.55 -9.56
CA ARG A 204 2.80 29.63 -9.27
C ARG A 204 1.41 29.03 -9.13
N ILE A 205 0.83 29.17 -7.94
CA ILE A 205 -0.55 28.81 -7.68
C ILE A 205 -1.36 30.09 -7.86
N GLU A 206 -2.09 30.15 -8.97
CA GLU A 206 -2.76 31.35 -9.47
C GLU A 206 -4.26 31.24 -9.22
N ARG A 207 -4.82 32.28 -8.60
CA ARG A 207 -6.25 32.42 -8.28
C ARG A 207 -6.73 33.78 -8.83
N THR A 208 -7.91 33.81 -9.45
CA THR A 208 -8.46 35.04 -10.04
C THR A 208 -8.49 36.18 -9.03
N ALA A 209 -7.99 37.36 -9.42
CA ALA A 209 -7.94 38.58 -8.61
C ALA A 209 -7.08 38.53 -7.32
N HIS A 210 -6.13 37.60 -7.22
CA HIS A 210 -5.16 37.55 -6.12
C HIS A 210 -3.73 37.37 -6.62
N ASP A 211 -2.76 37.79 -5.80
CA ASP A 211 -1.35 37.53 -6.08
C ASP A 211 -1.04 36.02 -6.05
N PRO A 212 -0.19 35.54 -6.96
CA PRO A 212 0.10 34.13 -7.12
C PRO A 212 1.07 33.63 -6.04
N LEU A 213 0.68 32.57 -5.33
CA LEU A 213 1.53 31.90 -4.35
C LEU A 213 2.67 31.16 -5.07
N VAL A 214 3.92 31.57 -4.83
CA VAL A 214 5.12 30.95 -5.42
C VAL A 214 5.72 29.94 -4.45
N VAL A 215 5.74 28.66 -4.83
CA VAL A 215 6.22 27.55 -3.99
C VAL A 215 6.96 26.49 -4.81
N ASP A 216 7.91 25.82 -4.17
CA ASP A 216 8.49 24.59 -4.72
C ASP A 216 7.57 23.42 -4.37
N ILE A 217 7.28 22.55 -5.35
CA ILE A 217 6.46 21.36 -5.14
C ILE A 217 7.18 20.09 -5.60
N GLU A 218 6.96 18.99 -4.90
CA GLU A 218 7.43 17.66 -5.31
C GLU A 218 6.24 16.76 -5.63
N VAL A 219 6.28 16.11 -6.79
CA VAL A 219 5.32 15.09 -7.21
C VAL A 219 5.50 13.86 -6.32
N ARG A 220 4.44 13.44 -5.61
CA ARG A 220 4.45 12.28 -4.71
C ARG A 220 3.70 11.07 -5.26
N HIS A 221 2.81 11.29 -6.23
CA HIS A 221 1.97 10.27 -6.84
C HIS A 221 1.46 10.79 -8.19
N THR A 222 1.41 9.93 -9.20
CA THR A 222 0.81 10.18 -10.52
C THR A 222 -0.20 9.08 -10.84
N ALA A 223 -1.27 9.42 -11.56
CA ALA A 223 -2.24 8.46 -12.08
C ALA A 223 -2.86 8.98 -13.37
N THR A 224 -3.33 8.09 -14.24
CA THR A 224 -4.28 8.46 -15.29
C THR A 224 -5.64 7.87 -14.99
N THR A 225 -6.68 8.70 -15.05
CA THR A 225 -8.08 8.28 -14.91
C THR A 225 -8.74 8.36 -16.27
N THR A 226 -9.51 7.35 -16.69
CA THR A 226 -10.35 7.43 -17.89
C THR A 226 -11.77 7.76 -17.45
N HIS A 227 -12.33 8.86 -17.97
CA HIS A 227 -13.71 9.24 -17.74
C HIS A 227 -14.67 8.39 -18.62
N PRO A 228 -15.97 8.30 -18.27
CA PRO A 228 -16.94 7.51 -19.04
C PRO A 228 -17.12 7.95 -20.50
N ASP A 229 -16.74 9.18 -20.85
CA ASP A 229 -16.72 9.73 -22.22
C ASP A 229 -15.45 9.34 -23.01
N GLY A 230 -14.58 8.51 -22.42
CA GLY A 230 -13.32 8.07 -23.01
C GLY A 230 -12.15 9.05 -22.81
N ARG A 231 -12.37 10.25 -22.26
CA ARG A 231 -11.28 11.21 -22.03
C ARG A 231 -10.35 10.69 -20.93
N ARG A 232 -9.05 10.72 -21.20
CA ARG A 232 -8.02 10.47 -20.19
C ARG A 232 -7.70 11.77 -19.47
N ARG A 233 -7.67 11.73 -18.14
CA ARG A 233 -7.27 12.84 -17.28
C ARG A 233 -6.11 12.41 -16.42
N TRP A 234 -4.95 13.04 -16.62
CA TRP A 234 -3.79 12.86 -15.77
C TRP A 234 -4.04 13.55 -14.43
N ARG A 235 -3.60 12.93 -13.34
CA ARG A 235 -3.69 13.45 -11.97
C ARG A 235 -2.36 13.29 -11.27
N ALA A 236 -2.00 14.26 -10.44
CA ALA A 236 -0.88 14.15 -9.52
C ALA A 236 -1.25 14.61 -8.10
N GLY A 237 -0.58 14.03 -7.12
CA GLY A 237 -0.54 14.56 -5.75
C GLY A 237 0.84 15.13 -5.48
N CYS A 238 0.92 16.39 -5.08
CA CYS A 238 2.17 17.11 -4.85
C CYS A 238 2.28 17.56 -3.39
N ARG A 239 3.47 17.49 -2.80
CA ARG A 239 3.78 18.10 -1.50
C ARG A 239 4.43 19.47 -1.68
N PHE A 240 4.16 20.40 -0.78
CA PHE A 240 4.94 21.64 -0.70
C PHE A 240 6.32 21.37 -0.11
N LEU A 241 7.33 22.08 -0.61
CA LEU A 241 8.68 22.09 -0.06
C LEU A 241 9.01 23.48 0.53
N ASN A 242 9.81 23.50 1.59
CA ASN A 242 10.49 24.70 2.10
C ASN A 242 9.62 25.95 2.32
N LEU A 243 8.34 25.78 2.68
CA LEU A 243 7.42 26.90 2.87
C LEU A 243 7.94 27.90 3.92
N SER A 244 8.20 29.13 3.47
CA SER A 244 8.46 30.30 4.32
C SER A 244 7.23 30.63 5.17
N PRO A 245 7.36 31.42 6.26
CA PRO A 245 6.20 31.82 7.08
C PRO A 245 5.07 32.45 6.27
N ALA A 246 5.38 33.41 5.39
CA ALA A 246 4.40 34.04 4.51
C ALA A 246 3.77 33.06 3.51
N ALA A 247 4.54 32.09 2.97
CA ALA A 247 3.98 31.07 2.10
C ALA A 247 3.03 30.11 2.85
N ARG A 248 3.28 29.84 4.15
CA ARG A 248 2.37 29.04 4.99
C ARG A 248 1.05 29.78 5.25
N GLU A 249 1.12 31.08 5.50
CA GLU A 249 -0.06 31.94 5.68
C GLU A 249 -0.92 31.98 4.40
N ALA A 250 -0.30 32.19 3.25
CA ALA A 250 -0.98 32.12 1.94
C ALA A 250 -1.56 30.71 1.63
N VAL A 251 -0.88 29.62 2.04
CA VAL A 251 -1.44 28.26 1.95
C VAL A 251 -2.64 28.09 2.89
N ALA A 252 -2.61 28.64 4.11
CA ALA A 252 -3.72 28.57 5.04
C ALA A 252 -4.95 29.36 4.53
N GLU A 253 -4.73 30.53 3.91
CA GLU A 253 -5.79 31.29 3.24
C GLU A 253 -6.39 30.51 2.05
N LEU A 254 -5.54 29.89 1.23
CA LEU A 254 -5.94 29.03 0.11
C LEU A 254 -6.78 27.83 0.58
N VAL A 255 -6.40 27.19 1.69
CA VAL A 255 -7.16 26.12 2.36
C VAL A 255 -8.50 26.65 2.88
N GLY A 256 -8.51 27.84 3.50
CA GLY A 256 -9.74 28.49 3.99
C GLY A 256 -10.75 28.74 2.89
N VAL A 257 -10.31 29.20 1.71
CA VAL A 257 -11.17 29.41 0.54
C VAL A 257 -11.69 28.09 -0.05
N ALA A 258 -10.90 27.02 -0.04
CA ALA A 258 -11.36 25.70 -0.51
C ALA A 258 -12.33 24.99 0.45
N ARG A 259 -12.46 25.49 1.69
CA ARG A 259 -13.37 24.95 2.71
C ARG A 259 -14.76 25.62 2.72
N ALA A 260 -14.89 26.79 2.08
CA ALA A 260 -16.11 27.61 2.06
C ALA A 260 -17.10 27.16 0.96
#